data_AF-A0A3A1WIW5-F1
#
_entry.id   AF-A0A3A1WIW5-F1
#
_cell.length_a   1.000
_cell.length_b   1.000
_cell.length_c   1.000
_cell.angle_alpha   90.00
_cell.angle_beta   90.00
_cell.angle_gamma   90.00
#
_symmetry.space_group_name_H-M   'P 1'
#
loop_
_entity.id
_entity.type
_entity.pdbx_description
1 polymer ?
#
loop_
_entity_poly.entity_id
_entity_poly.type
_entity_poly.pdbx_seq_one_letter_code
_entity_poly.pdbx_strand_id
1 'polypeptide(L)' 'MADDKPICEICGTEIVVGDLCANETEMGMVHAECLAGAPVVNDEGEETDAPLFTYRWDGKP' A
#
# COMPACT_ATOMS: atom_id res chain seq x y z
N MET A 1 12.89 -22.26 0.15
CA MET A 1 12.68 -20.80 0.25
C MET A 1 11.19 -20.64 0.01
N ALA A 2 10.39 -20.31 1.02
CA ALA A 2 9.00 -20.02 0.76
C ALA A 2 8.98 -18.77 -0.13
N ASP A 3 8.29 -18.82 -1.26
CA ASP A 3 7.93 -17.66 -2.04
C ASP A 3 7.09 -16.75 -1.13
N ASP A 4 7.75 -15.90 -0.34
CA ASP A 4 7.12 -14.93 0.55
C ASP A 4 6.60 -13.81 -0.33
N LYS A 5 5.43 -14.06 -0.91
CA LYS A 5 4.79 -13.10 -1.78
C LYS A 5 4.20 -11.99 -0.89
N PRO A 6 4.38 -10.71 -1.27
CA PRO A 6 3.80 -9.61 -0.50
C PRO A 6 2.29 -9.79 -0.42
N ILE A 7 1.74 -9.61 0.78
CA ILE A 7 0.31 -9.72 1.07
C ILE A 7 -0.16 -8.34 1.54
N CYS A 8 -1.31 -7.88 1.05
CA CYS A 8 -1.90 -6.64 1.52
C CYS A 8 -2.36 -6.80 2.97
N GLU A 9 -1.84 -5.99 3.89
CA GLU A 9 -2.21 -6.07 5.32
C GLU A 9 -3.65 -5.64 5.63
N ILE A 10 -4.34 -4.99 4.68
CA ILE A 10 -5.75 -4.57 4.84
C ILE A 10 -6.73 -5.68 4.48
N CYS A 11 -6.51 -6.35 3.33
CA CYS A 11 -7.45 -7.36 2.83
C CYS A 11 -6.94 -8.80 2.91
N GLY A 12 -5.67 -9.00 3.26
CA GLY A 12 -5.03 -10.32 3.33
C GLY A 12 -4.84 -11.01 1.99
N THR A 13 -5.00 -10.29 0.87
CA THR A 13 -4.83 -10.84 -0.48
C THR A 13 -3.41 -10.61 -0.99
N GLU A 14 -2.89 -11.59 -1.72
CA GLU A 14 -1.58 -11.52 -2.39
C GLU A 14 -1.52 -10.33 -3.35
N ILE A 15 -0.41 -9.57 -3.28
CA ILE A 15 -0.12 -8.47 -4.19
C ILE A 15 0.57 -9.03 -5.42
N VAL A 16 -0.05 -8.84 -6.59
CA VAL A 16 0.45 -9.38 -7.86
C VAL A 16 1.01 -8.28 -8.77
N VAL A 17 1.77 -8.69 -9.78
CA VAL A 17 2.37 -7.76 -10.74
C VAL A 17 1.26 -6.98 -11.45
N GLY A 18 1.36 -5.65 -11.41
CA GLY A 18 0.40 -4.73 -12.00
C GLY A 18 -0.63 -4.18 -11.02
N ASP A 19 -0.69 -4.69 -9.78
CA ASP A 19 -1.51 -4.08 -8.74
C ASP A 19 -1.05 -2.66 -8.44
N LEU A 20 -2.01 -1.78 -8.15
CA LEU A 20 -1.73 -0.44 -7.69
C LEU A 20 -1.63 -0.46 -6.16
N CYS A 21 -0.45 -0.18 -5.63
CA CYS A 21 -0.13 -0.29 -4.21
C CYS A 21 0.32 1.06 -3.64
N ALA A 22 0.27 1.17 -2.32
CA ALA A 22 0.95 2.17 -1.53
C ALA A 22 1.83 1.46 -0.49
N ASN A 23 3.05 1.97 -0.30
CA ASN A 23 4.04 1.44 0.65
C ASN A 23 4.33 2.44 1.77
N GLU A 24 3.97 3.71 1.58
CA GLU A 24 4.15 4.78 2.56
C GLU A 24 3.09 4.71 3.67
N THR A 25 2.96 3.53 4.28
CA THR A 25 2.12 3.31 5.46
C THR A 25 2.94 2.58 6.52
N GLU A 26 2.63 2.80 7.80
CA GLU A 26 3.25 2.05 8.89
C GLU A 26 2.93 0.53 8.82
N MET A 27 1.91 0.15 8.04
CA MET A 27 1.47 -1.23 7.79
C MET A 27 2.19 -1.87 6.58
N GLY A 28 3.22 -1.23 6.03
CA GLY A 28 3.93 -1.73 4.87
C GLY A 28 3.09 -1.63 3.57
N MET A 29 3.09 -2.72 2.77
CA MET A 29 2.52 -2.71 1.42
C MET A 29 1.03 -3.04 1.42
N VAL A 30 0.23 -2.14 0.87
CA VAL A 30 -1.23 -2.29 0.78
C VAL A 30 -1.73 -1.86 -0.60
N HIS A 31 -2.87 -2.40 -1.04
CA HIS A 31 -3.50 -1.93 -2.28
C HIS A 31 -3.99 -0.49 -2.12
N ALA A 32 -3.77 0.33 -3.14
CA ALA A 32 -4.25 1.72 -3.18
C ALA A 32 -5.78 1.79 -3.00
N GLU A 33 -6.51 0.84 -3.59
CA GLU A 33 -7.96 0.75 -3.43
C GLU A 33 -8.38 0.36 -2.01
N CYS A 34 -7.56 -0.44 -1.30
CA CYS A 34 -7.83 -0.78 0.10
C CYS A 34 -7.62 0.42 1.04
N LEU A 35 -6.82 1.40 0.63
CA LEU A 35 -6.67 2.69 1.32
C LEU A 35 -7.66 3.77 0.84
N ALA A 36 -8.53 3.46 -0.14
CA ALA A 36 -9.49 4.45 -0.62
C ALA A 36 -10.45 4.86 0.51
N GLY A 37 -10.35 6.12 0.94
CA GLY A 37 -11.12 6.66 2.07
C GLY A 37 -10.40 6.63 3.42
N ALA A 38 -9.18 6.09 3.49
CA ALA A 38 -8.29 6.29 4.63
C ALA A 38 -7.69 7.70 4.57
N PRO A 39 -7.48 8.36 5.72
CA PRO A 39 -6.86 9.68 5.74
C PRO A 39 -5.37 9.59 5.39
N VAL A 40 -4.89 10.55 4.58
CA VAL A 40 -3.47 10.68 4.27
C VAL A 40 -2.85 11.59 5.31
N VAL A 41 -1.99 11.04 6.18
CA VAL A 41 -1.32 11.82 7.22
C VAL A 41 0.07 12.25 6.77
N ASN A 42 0.51 13.44 7.16
CA ASN A 42 1.90 13.88 7.00
C ASN A 42 2.80 13.33 8.11
N ASP A 43 4.10 13.65 8.07
CA ASP A 43 5.08 13.28 9.10
C ASP A 43 4.74 13.82 10.50
N GLU A 44 3.92 14.88 10.60
CA GLU A 44 3.43 15.45 11.86
C GLU A 44 2.21 14.70 12.42
N GLY A 45 1.68 13.72 11.67
CA GLY A 45 0.49 12.94 12.01
C GLY A 45 -0.83 13.68 11.75
N GLU A 46 -0.79 14.81 11.05
CA GLU A 46 -1.98 15.58 10.68
C GLU A 46 -2.56 15.07 9.36
N GLU A 47 -3.89 14.94 9.32
CA GLU A 47 -4.60 14.59 8.09
C GLU A 47 -4.40 15.69 7.04
N THR A 48 -4.08 15.28 5.83
CA THR A 48 -3.83 16.15 4.68
C THR A 48 -4.72 15.74 3.52
N ASP A 49 -5.03 16.71 2.66
CA ASP A 49 -5.72 16.48 1.39
C ASP A 49 -4.72 16.09 0.27
N ALA A 50 -3.50 15.71 0.65
CA ALA A 50 -2.49 15.31 -0.32
C ALA A 50 -2.92 13.98 -1.00
N PRO A 51 -2.66 13.83 -2.31
CA PRO A 51 -2.95 12.59 -2.99
C PRO A 51 -2.11 11.47 -2.40
N LEU A 52 -2.74 10.32 -2.12
CA LEU A 52 -2.01 9.10 -1.76
C LEU A 52 -1.01 8.78 -2.87
N PHE A 53 0.27 8.69 -2.51
CA PHE A 53 1.29 8.25 -3.46
C PHE A 53 1.10 6.76 -3.72
N THR A 54 0.90 6.43 -4.99
CA THR A 54 0.63 5.05 -5.42
C THR A 54 1.59 4.66 -6.53
N TYR A 55 1.95 3.39 -6.56
CA TYR A 55 2.86 2.83 -7.53
C TYR A 55 2.35 1.47 -8.00
N ARG A 56 2.68 1.10 -9.24
CA ARG A 56 2.36 -0.24 -9.74
C ARG A 56 3.43 -1.22 -9.29
N TRP A 57 3.00 -2.32 -8.68
CA TRP A 57 3.91 -3.37 -8.26
C TRP A 57 4.49 -4.11 -9.47
N ASP A 58 5.81 -4.20 -9.57
CA ASP A 58 6.49 -4.92 -10.66
C ASP A 58 6.92 -6.35 -10.30
N GLY A 59 6.58 -6.83 -9.10
CA GLY A 59 6.89 -8.19 -8.66
C GLY A 59 8.30 -8.36 -8.12
N LYS A 60 8.99 -7.28 -7.81
CA LYS A 60 10.32 -7.32 -7.20
C LYS A 60 10.30 -6.73 -5.79
N PRO A 61 10.77 -7.47 -4.77
CA PRO A 61 10.89 -6.98 -3.40
C PRO A 61 11.82 -5.78 -3.29
#